data_AF-A0A8W8IG93-F1
#
_entry.id   AF-A0A8W8IG93-F1
#
_cell.length_a   1.000
_cell.length_b   1.000
_cell.length_c   1.000
_cell.angle_alpha   90.00
_cell.angle_beta   90.00
_cell.angle_gamma   90.00
#
_symmetry.space_group_name_H-M   'P 1'
#
loop_
_entity.id
_entity.type
_entity.pdbx_description
1 polymer ?
#
loop_
_entity_poly.entity_id
_entity_poly.type
_entity_poly.pdbx_seq_one_letter_code
_entity_poly.pdbx_strand_id
1 'polypeptide(L)'
;VQMATEMTRSNSSESALSSQQSLEQERDCYKEKVDHMKLLLKQCQTELHTYKIRHGGVETFSRLLQETKQENSSLNKKLKTLETIVRNLQSRLINHGLSASLSLEESDDFIPGTSKQVLENLTRENSRLKQLLRTSPSDPEEIQTLQQKVKEFSQKNTALQQQLESKASRVNDLERALSSSADEKDAQIRRLTTTVEELRESSRTRDVLCISLAEETNNLRQQLTDVGTQCQQMAQRLENSKTKQGSQLKGSDKHPEDADRLREENYTVKAKLDEVIKMNHRWQSYNTMQEQRIKQLMSEVESAQALAITPEREESINRALDEAKSKLQSLENQKKELDTKLNEALTYNSHLTQEVEKLREEVNSRREGTCLSSNSESIEALKHQIQICTEDFEYERSDREKAQHRISQLEEEMRQIKAERDRYKTRISQLESESSKKDPMSRNRFPQVNLDYNLLTNQSLYNDFNLNQGNQGLSMETQLAARGPSHFAEHKPPNSLPIGQVKGQMSMDQGHSGTKVDAMYAAQNMNEVDSNHLQTDNSTPSSQHSVPKKESNPPDKADSDFGLSVTVPSLNDLDDINDSESDTQSGNGQMLSCPKCGQSFSADCHAQLVEHLEVCCD
;
A
#
# COMPACT_ATOMS: atom_id res chain seq x y z
N VAL A 1 4.71 166.08 63.24
CA VAL A 1 5.90 165.22 63.03
C VAL A 1 5.70 163.81 63.60
N GLN A 2 5.07 163.61 64.76
CA GLN A 2 4.82 162.27 65.34
C GLN A 2 3.94 161.32 64.50
N MET A 3 2.94 161.82 63.77
CA MET A 3 2.12 160.97 62.87
C MET A 3 2.90 160.40 61.67
N ALA A 4 3.97 161.06 61.21
CA ALA A 4 4.76 160.61 60.06
C ALA A 4 5.74 159.47 60.43
N THR A 5 6.19 159.44 61.69
CA THR A 5 7.07 158.39 62.24
C THR A 5 6.33 157.11 62.62
N GLU A 6 5.06 157.20 63.05
CA GLU A 6 4.24 156.00 63.27
C GLU A 6 3.79 155.37 61.95
N MET A 7 3.39 156.17 60.95
CA MET A 7 3.06 155.61 59.63
C MET A 7 4.26 154.93 58.96
N THR A 8 5.48 155.46 59.11
CA THR A 8 6.69 154.82 58.54
C THR A 8 7.10 153.56 59.29
N ARG A 9 6.95 153.51 60.62
CA ARG A 9 7.28 152.31 61.43
C ARG A 9 6.24 151.19 61.25
N SER A 10 4.95 151.53 61.17
CA SER A 10 3.87 150.60 60.83
C SER A 10 4.01 150.07 59.40
N ASN A 11 4.32 150.94 58.42
CA ASN A 11 4.58 150.51 57.04
C ASN A 11 5.83 149.62 56.93
N SER A 12 6.85 149.83 57.75
CA SER A 12 8.07 148.99 57.77
C SER A 12 7.82 147.62 58.40
N SER A 13 7.03 147.54 59.48
CA SER A 13 6.63 146.27 60.09
C SER A 13 5.63 145.49 59.24
N GLU A 14 4.69 146.16 58.59
CA GLU A 14 3.76 145.55 57.63
C GLU A 14 4.50 145.04 56.38
N SER A 15 5.51 145.78 55.90
CA SER A 15 6.36 145.34 54.79
C SER A 15 7.23 144.12 55.15
N ALA A 16 7.79 144.06 56.37
CA ALA A 16 8.56 142.92 56.85
C ALA A 16 7.69 141.67 57.07
N LEU A 17 6.49 141.83 57.64
CA LEU A 17 5.51 140.75 57.81
C LEU A 17 4.97 140.27 56.46
N SER A 18 4.71 141.17 55.51
CA SER A 18 4.31 140.82 54.15
C SER A 18 5.42 140.07 53.40
N SER A 19 6.68 140.48 53.57
CA SER A 19 7.84 139.78 52.99
C SER A 19 8.05 138.39 53.61
N GLN A 20 7.86 138.25 54.92
CA GLN A 20 7.98 136.97 55.62
C GLN A 20 6.82 136.01 55.25
N GLN A 21 5.59 136.54 55.13
CA GLN A 21 4.45 135.79 54.59
C GLN A 21 4.66 135.38 53.13
N SER A 22 5.28 136.23 52.31
CA SER A 22 5.64 135.89 50.93
C SER A 22 6.64 134.75 50.86
N LEU A 23 7.69 134.76 51.69
CA LEU A 23 8.69 133.68 51.77
C LEU A 23 8.09 132.37 52.29
N GLU A 24 7.14 132.46 53.23
CA GLU A 24 6.43 131.30 53.78
C GLU A 24 5.50 130.67 52.74
N GLN A 25 4.75 131.48 51.98
CA GLN A 25 3.96 131.02 50.84
C GLN A 25 4.84 130.40 49.75
N GLU A 26 6.01 130.98 49.49
CA GLU A 26 6.97 130.45 48.52
C GLU A 26 7.51 129.07 48.97
N ARG A 27 7.85 128.93 50.25
CA ARG A 27 8.29 127.66 50.86
C ARG A 27 7.20 126.58 50.78
N ASP A 28 5.95 126.95 51.07
CA ASP A 28 4.82 126.02 51.00
C ASP A 28 4.53 125.61 49.56
N CYS A 29 4.62 126.54 48.59
CA CYS A 29 4.57 126.25 47.16
C CYS A 29 5.68 125.27 46.72
N TYR A 30 6.92 125.45 47.22
CA TYR A 30 8.00 124.49 46.96
C TYR A 30 7.75 123.12 47.60
N LYS A 31 7.21 123.08 48.81
CA LYS A 31 6.85 121.83 49.49
C LYS A 31 5.77 121.07 48.72
N GLU A 32 4.73 121.75 48.27
CA GLU A 32 3.67 121.17 47.42
C GLU A 32 4.24 120.65 46.10
N LYS A 33 5.13 121.39 45.44
CA LYS A 33 5.82 120.93 44.22
C LYS A 33 6.67 119.68 44.49
N VAL A 34 7.39 119.64 45.59
CA VAL A 34 8.22 118.48 45.99
C VAL A 34 7.33 117.26 46.29
N ASP A 35 6.22 117.44 47.00
CA ASP A 35 5.31 116.35 47.33
C ASP A 35 4.53 115.86 46.09
N HIS A 36 4.15 116.77 45.18
CA HIS A 36 3.63 116.41 43.86
C HIS A 36 4.66 115.62 43.05
N MET A 37 5.92 116.03 43.05
CA MET A 37 7.01 115.34 42.36
C MET A 37 7.28 113.95 42.97
N LYS A 38 7.18 113.79 44.29
CA LYS A 38 7.24 112.46 44.95
C LYS A 38 6.07 111.57 44.55
N LEU A 39 4.86 112.13 44.43
CA LEU A 39 3.69 111.38 44.00
C LEU A 39 3.86 110.90 42.56
N LEU A 40 4.32 111.77 41.65
CA LEU A 40 4.66 111.40 40.28
C LEU A 40 5.74 110.33 40.22
N LEU A 41 6.80 110.44 41.04
CA LEU A 41 7.84 109.40 41.11
C LEU A 41 7.30 108.05 41.58
N LYS A 42 6.42 108.04 42.59
CA LYS A 42 5.75 106.80 43.02
C LYS A 42 4.86 106.23 41.93
N GLN A 43 4.10 107.08 41.22
CA GLN A 43 3.29 106.65 40.09
C GLN A 43 4.17 106.02 38.99
N CYS A 44 5.24 106.68 38.57
CA CYS A 44 6.19 106.14 37.60
C CYS A 44 6.83 104.82 38.07
N GLN A 45 7.12 104.67 39.37
CA GLN A 45 7.62 103.40 39.92
C GLN A 45 6.59 102.27 39.87
N THR A 46 5.32 102.56 40.19
CA THR A 46 4.24 101.56 40.09
C THR A 46 3.95 101.16 38.64
N GLU A 47 3.98 102.11 37.71
CA GLU A 47 3.86 101.85 36.28
C GLU A 47 5.03 100.99 35.80
N LEU A 48 6.27 101.32 36.17
CA LEU A 48 7.47 100.52 35.85
C LEU A 48 7.35 99.09 36.37
N HIS A 49 6.87 98.89 37.60
CA HIS A 49 6.65 97.55 38.16
C HIS A 49 5.60 96.77 37.37
N THR A 50 4.49 97.42 37.01
CA THR A 50 3.44 96.83 36.17
C THR A 50 3.98 96.45 34.78
N TYR A 51 4.82 97.29 34.17
CA TYR A 51 5.49 96.96 32.91
C TYR A 51 6.44 95.77 33.04
N LYS A 52 7.16 95.62 34.15
CA LYS A 52 8.03 94.45 34.40
C LYS A 52 7.22 93.15 34.49
N ILE A 53 6.10 93.15 35.20
CA ILE A 53 5.21 91.97 35.28
C ILE A 53 4.66 91.64 33.89
N ARG A 54 4.18 92.64 33.14
CA ARG A 54 3.68 92.45 31.77
C ARG A 54 4.77 91.91 30.85
N HIS A 55 5.99 92.43 30.93
CA HIS A 55 7.13 91.94 30.16
C HIS A 55 7.43 90.47 30.46
N GLY A 56 7.51 90.08 31.74
CA GLY A 56 7.68 88.67 32.12
C GLY A 56 6.55 87.78 31.61
N GLY A 57 5.31 88.26 31.63
CA GLY A 57 4.17 87.58 31.00
C GLY A 57 4.38 87.37 29.50
N VAL A 58 4.76 88.42 28.76
CA VAL A 58 5.04 88.32 27.32
C VAL A 58 6.21 87.36 27.03
N GLU A 59 7.26 87.34 27.85
CA GLU A 59 8.37 86.38 27.71
C GLU A 59 7.90 84.93 27.90
N THR A 60 7.05 84.67 28.91
CA THR A 60 6.49 83.33 29.12
C THR A 60 5.61 82.87 27.95
N PHE A 61 4.72 83.74 27.46
CA PHE A 61 3.91 83.46 26.28
C PHE A 61 4.76 83.27 25.02
N SER A 62 5.84 84.03 24.87
CA SER A 62 6.77 83.88 23.75
C SER A 62 7.47 82.51 23.77
N ARG A 63 7.84 82.03 24.96
CA ARG A 63 8.43 80.69 25.13
C ARG A 63 7.43 79.59 24.81
N LEU A 64 6.21 79.66 25.35
CA LEU A 64 5.15 78.69 25.05
C LEU A 64 4.79 78.68 23.55
N LEU A 65 4.74 79.85 22.93
CA LEU A 65 4.52 79.97 21.49
C LEU A 65 5.67 79.34 20.68
N GLN A 66 6.91 79.44 21.16
CA GLN A 66 8.05 78.79 20.52
C GLN A 66 8.00 77.26 20.67
N GLU A 67 7.68 76.76 21.86
CA GLU A 67 7.52 75.33 22.15
C GLU A 67 6.41 74.71 21.29
N THR A 68 5.24 75.33 21.24
CA THR A 68 4.12 74.89 20.40
C THR A 68 4.47 74.93 18.91
N LYS A 69 5.25 75.92 18.44
CA LYS A 69 5.75 75.94 17.06
C LYS A 69 6.74 74.80 16.79
N GLN A 70 7.61 74.48 17.74
CA GLN A 70 8.56 73.38 17.62
C GLN A 70 7.83 72.03 17.61
N GLU A 71 6.83 71.85 18.47
CA GLU A 71 5.98 70.66 18.52
C GLU A 71 5.23 70.48 17.20
N ASN A 72 4.59 71.54 16.68
CA ASN A 72 3.93 71.51 15.37
C ASN A 72 4.91 71.14 14.24
N SER A 73 6.14 71.65 14.27
CA SER A 73 7.17 71.27 13.30
C SER A 73 7.54 69.78 13.41
N SER A 74 7.65 69.25 14.63
CA SER A 74 7.91 67.83 14.88
C SER A 74 6.74 66.94 14.41
N LEU A 75 5.51 67.31 14.75
CA LEU A 75 4.29 66.59 14.32
C LEU A 75 4.15 66.62 12.80
N ASN A 76 4.42 67.76 12.16
CA ASN A 76 4.39 67.85 10.70
C ASN A 76 5.46 66.97 10.03
N LYS A 77 6.66 66.85 10.63
CA LYS A 77 7.67 65.88 10.16
C LYS A 77 7.16 64.44 10.28
N LYS A 78 6.57 64.07 11.42
CA LYS A 78 5.96 62.74 11.62
C LYS A 78 4.84 62.48 10.61
N LEU A 79 3.98 63.46 10.37
CA LEU A 79 2.90 63.37 9.39
C LEU A 79 3.46 63.12 7.99
N LYS A 80 4.46 63.88 7.54
CA LYS A 80 5.13 63.65 6.24
C LYS A 80 5.77 62.26 6.13
N THR A 81 6.38 61.77 7.21
CA THR A 81 6.93 60.40 7.22
C THR A 81 5.83 59.35 7.08
N LEU A 82 4.71 59.51 7.78
CA LEU A 82 3.55 58.62 7.68
C LEU A 82 2.91 58.68 6.29
N GLU A 83 2.71 59.88 5.72
CA GLU A 83 2.24 60.04 4.34
C GLU A 83 3.15 59.36 3.32
N THR A 84 4.47 59.39 3.56
CA THR A 84 5.44 58.73 2.67
C THR A 84 5.34 57.22 2.79
N ILE A 85 5.18 56.69 4.01
CA ILE A 85 4.94 55.27 4.25
C ILE A 85 3.63 54.83 3.60
N VAL A 86 2.53 55.57 3.82
CA VAL A 86 1.23 55.30 3.21
C VAL A 86 1.33 55.27 1.69
N ARG A 87 2.00 56.26 1.08
CA ARG A 87 2.20 56.29 -0.38
C ARG A 87 3.03 55.10 -0.87
N ASN A 88 4.05 54.69 -0.13
CA ASN A 88 4.85 53.50 -0.45
C ASN A 88 4.01 52.21 -0.34
N LEU A 89 3.18 52.09 0.69
CA LEU A 89 2.28 50.95 0.88
C LEU A 89 1.20 50.92 -0.21
N GLN A 90 0.59 52.06 -0.54
CA GLN A 90 -0.36 52.18 -1.66
C GLN A 90 0.30 51.79 -2.99
N SER A 91 1.54 52.22 -3.23
CA SER A 91 2.30 51.82 -4.44
C SER A 91 2.58 50.32 -4.47
N ARG A 92 2.91 49.71 -3.33
CA ARG A 92 3.07 48.25 -3.21
C ARG A 92 1.75 47.53 -3.47
N LEU A 93 0.64 48.01 -2.92
CA LEU A 93 -0.70 47.43 -3.16
C LEU A 93 -1.07 47.45 -4.65
N ILE A 94 -0.87 48.59 -5.32
CA ILE A 94 -1.08 48.73 -6.77
C ILE A 94 -0.20 47.75 -7.55
N ASN A 95 1.08 47.63 -7.20
CA ASN A 95 2.01 46.70 -7.85
C ASN A 95 1.59 45.22 -7.67
N HIS A 96 0.91 44.90 -6.56
CA HIS A 96 0.35 43.57 -6.31
C HIS A 96 -1.07 43.39 -6.88
N GLY A 97 -1.58 44.37 -7.63
CA GLY A 97 -2.87 44.30 -8.31
C GLY A 97 -4.08 44.54 -7.40
N LEU A 98 -3.86 45.04 -6.18
CA LEU A 98 -4.92 45.47 -5.28
C LEU A 98 -5.19 46.96 -5.51
N SER A 99 -6.46 47.32 -5.71
CA SER A 99 -6.82 48.73 -5.89
C SER A 99 -6.47 49.52 -4.62
N ALA A 100 -5.77 50.65 -4.76
CA ALA A 100 -5.42 51.54 -3.65
C ALA A 100 -6.65 52.17 -2.95
N SER A 101 -7.86 51.86 -3.43
CA SER A 101 -9.15 52.31 -2.92
C SER A 101 -9.89 51.25 -2.09
N LEU A 102 -9.20 50.33 -1.43
CA LEU A 102 -9.83 49.42 -0.47
C LEU A 102 -10.13 50.19 0.82
N SER A 103 -11.26 50.90 0.83
CA SER A 103 -11.95 51.28 2.06
C SER A 103 -12.59 50.01 2.59
N LEU A 104 -11.86 49.28 3.44
CA LEU A 104 -12.44 48.18 4.21
C LEU A 104 -13.44 48.79 5.19
N GLU A 105 -14.73 48.75 4.85
CA GLU A 105 -15.77 48.84 5.86
C GLU A 105 -15.69 47.59 6.74
N GLU A 106 -16.11 47.73 7.99
CA GLU A 106 -15.82 46.88 9.16
C GLU A 106 -16.35 45.43 9.08
N SER A 107 -16.77 44.95 7.91
CA SER A 107 -17.49 43.69 7.74
C SER A 107 -17.15 42.85 6.50
N ASP A 108 -16.07 43.14 5.78
CA ASP A 108 -15.62 42.26 4.69
C ASP A 108 -14.44 41.38 5.13
N ASP A 109 -14.67 40.07 5.20
CA ASP A 109 -13.64 39.05 5.43
C ASP A 109 -12.61 39.07 4.28
N PHE A 110 -11.51 39.77 4.50
CA PHE A 110 -10.35 39.73 3.61
C PHE A 110 -9.70 38.35 3.71
N ILE A 111 -10.00 37.48 2.74
CA ILE A 111 -9.27 36.22 2.55
C ILE A 111 -8.03 36.55 1.70
N PRO A 112 -6.79 36.50 2.24
CA PRO A 112 -5.60 36.78 1.47
C PRO A 112 -5.44 35.73 0.36
N GLY A 113 -5.75 36.11 -0.88
CA GLY A 113 -5.45 35.30 -2.05
C GLY A 113 -3.93 35.20 -2.25
N THR A 114 -3.46 34.04 -2.67
CA THR A 114 -2.05 33.83 -3.05
C THR A 114 -1.61 34.89 -4.07
N SER A 115 -0.38 35.42 -3.90
CA SER A 115 0.19 36.48 -4.75
C SER A 115 -0.10 36.27 -6.24
N LYS A 116 -0.59 37.31 -6.93
CA LYS A 116 -0.88 37.29 -8.37
C LYS A 116 0.28 36.71 -9.19
N GLN A 117 1.52 37.00 -8.80
CA GLN A 117 2.71 36.46 -9.44
C GLN A 117 2.85 34.94 -9.27
N VAL A 118 2.46 34.39 -8.11
CA VAL A 118 2.42 32.94 -7.88
C VAL A 118 1.35 32.32 -8.76
N LEU A 119 0.16 32.93 -8.87
CA LEU A 119 -0.90 32.45 -9.75
C LEU A 119 -0.48 32.47 -11.22
N GLU A 120 0.14 33.54 -11.69
CA GLU A 120 0.68 33.66 -13.05
C GLU A 120 1.81 32.65 -13.31
N ASN A 121 2.69 32.44 -12.35
CA ASN A 121 3.75 31.43 -12.44
C ASN A 121 3.17 30.01 -12.47
N LEU A 122 2.22 29.69 -11.60
CA LEU A 122 1.53 28.40 -11.58
C LEU A 122 0.71 28.18 -12.85
N THR A 123 0.14 29.23 -13.43
CA THR A 123 -0.62 29.13 -14.68
C THR A 123 0.33 28.90 -15.87
N ARG A 124 1.46 29.60 -15.92
CA ARG A 124 2.51 29.36 -16.92
C ARG A 124 3.11 27.97 -16.78
N GLU A 125 3.41 27.54 -15.56
CA GLU A 125 3.97 26.22 -15.29
C GLU A 125 2.96 25.12 -15.58
N ASN A 126 1.69 25.30 -15.23
CA ASN A 126 0.63 24.38 -15.67
C ASN A 126 0.50 24.33 -17.18
N SER A 127 0.63 25.47 -17.88
CA SER A 127 0.58 25.51 -19.34
C SER A 127 1.79 24.79 -19.94
N ARG A 128 2.99 24.99 -19.36
CA ARG A 128 4.22 24.31 -19.73
C ARG A 128 4.15 22.81 -19.47
N LEU A 129 3.64 22.39 -18.31
CA LEU A 129 3.45 20.98 -17.95
C LEU A 129 2.38 20.34 -18.82
N LYS A 130 1.26 21.00 -19.11
CA LYS A 130 0.26 20.53 -20.06
C LYS A 130 0.84 20.39 -21.47
N GLN A 131 1.68 21.33 -21.89
CA GLN A 131 2.39 21.23 -23.16
C GLN A 131 3.40 20.08 -23.12
N LEU A 132 4.15 19.91 -22.03
CA LEU A 132 5.09 18.82 -21.84
C LEU A 132 4.39 17.45 -21.77
N LEU A 133 3.17 17.37 -21.23
CA LEU A 133 2.32 16.17 -21.26
C LEU A 133 1.74 15.91 -22.66
N ARG A 134 1.52 16.97 -23.47
CA ARG A 134 1.11 16.84 -24.87
C ARG A 134 2.28 16.51 -25.81
N THR A 135 3.49 16.96 -25.48
CA THR A 135 4.72 16.71 -26.24
C THR A 135 5.52 15.54 -25.69
N SER A 136 5.21 15.05 -24.48
CA SER A 136 5.60 13.73 -24.01
C SER A 136 4.74 12.78 -24.82
N PRO A 137 5.29 12.15 -25.85
CA PRO A 137 4.53 11.22 -26.63
C PRO A 137 4.35 10.02 -25.69
N SER A 138 3.16 9.87 -25.12
CA SER A 138 2.60 8.55 -25.35
C SER A 138 2.17 8.63 -26.80
N ASP A 139 3.07 8.17 -27.70
CA ASP A 139 2.80 8.23 -29.12
C ASP A 139 1.41 7.63 -29.32
N PRO A 140 0.50 8.27 -30.07
CA PRO A 140 -0.82 7.70 -30.33
C PRO A 140 -0.68 6.29 -30.91
N GLU A 141 0.41 6.03 -31.64
CA GLU A 141 0.83 4.69 -32.06
C GLU A 141 1.21 3.78 -30.89
N GLU A 142 2.00 4.21 -29.91
CA GLU A 142 2.34 3.41 -28.74
C GLU A 142 1.10 3.06 -27.90
N ILE A 143 0.18 4.01 -27.70
CA ILE A 143 -1.12 3.74 -27.05
C ILE A 143 -1.93 2.75 -27.89
N GLN A 144 -1.95 2.90 -29.21
CA GLN A 144 -2.68 2.00 -30.10
C GLN A 144 -2.07 0.59 -30.13
N THR A 145 -0.73 0.45 -30.10
CA THR A 145 -0.05 -0.84 -30.00
C THR A 145 -0.30 -1.49 -28.63
N LEU A 146 -0.31 -0.73 -27.54
CA LEU A 146 -0.66 -1.23 -26.21
C LEU A 146 -2.13 -1.67 -26.16
N GLN A 147 -3.05 -0.90 -26.74
CA GLN A 147 -4.46 -1.28 -26.87
C GLN A 147 -4.63 -2.55 -27.71
N GLN A 148 -3.85 -2.70 -28.78
CA GLN A 148 -3.86 -3.89 -29.62
C GLN A 148 -3.31 -5.11 -28.86
N LYS A 149 -2.21 -4.96 -28.11
CA LYS A 149 -1.67 -6.01 -27.24
C LYS A 149 -2.65 -6.40 -26.13
N VAL A 150 -3.36 -5.44 -25.54
CA VAL A 150 -4.40 -5.72 -24.54
C VAL A 150 -5.56 -6.51 -25.15
N LYS A 151 -5.98 -6.19 -26.37
CA LYS A 151 -7.00 -6.98 -27.10
C LYS A 151 -6.49 -8.39 -27.45
N GLU A 152 -5.24 -8.52 -27.87
CA GLU A 152 -4.64 -9.82 -28.18
C GLU A 152 -4.52 -10.69 -26.91
N PHE A 153 -4.07 -10.12 -25.80
CA PHE A 153 -4.02 -10.82 -24.53
C PHE A 153 -5.40 -11.18 -24.00
N SER A 154 -6.40 -10.31 -24.14
CA SER A 154 -7.76 -10.65 -23.72
C SER A 154 -8.34 -11.79 -24.55
N GLN A 155 -8.11 -11.81 -25.87
CA GLN A 155 -8.49 -12.90 -26.76
C GLN A 155 -7.80 -14.22 -26.37
N LYS A 156 -6.47 -14.19 -26.15
CA LYS A 156 -5.72 -15.36 -25.70
C LYS A 156 -6.23 -15.88 -24.36
N ASN A 157 -6.54 -14.99 -23.42
CA ASN A 157 -7.09 -15.37 -22.12
C ASN A 157 -8.47 -16.02 -22.26
N THR A 158 -9.34 -15.51 -23.14
CA THR A 158 -10.63 -16.17 -23.43
C THR A 158 -10.46 -17.54 -24.09
N ALA A 159 -9.50 -17.70 -25.01
CA ALA A 159 -9.21 -19.00 -25.64
C ALA A 159 -8.64 -20.02 -24.64
N LEU A 160 -7.73 -19.58 -23.75
CA LEU A 160 -7.20 -20.42 -22.68
C LEU A 160 -8.30 -20.82 -21.68
N GLN A 161 -9.22 -19.91 -21.35
CA GLN A 161 -10.37 -20.20 -20.51
C GLN A 161 -11.27 -21.28 -21.15
N GLN A 162 -11.53 -21.18 -22.45
CA GLN A 162 -12.30 -22.20 -23.19
C GLN A 162 -11.57 -23.56 -23.24
N GLN A 163 -10.24 -23.56 -23.40
CA GLN A 163 -9.47 -24.81 -23.34
C GLN A 163 -9.50 -25.44 -21.94
N LEU A 164 -9.44 -24.64 -20.88
CA LEU A 164 -9.57 -25.14 -19.52
C LEU A 164 -10.94 -25.77 -19.29
N GLU A 165 -12.01 -25.12 -19.75
CA GLU A 165 -13.38 -25.65 -19.64
C GLU A 165 -13.53 -26.98 -20.41
N SER A 166 -13.00 -27.06 -21.64
CA SER A 166 -13.02 -28.30 -22.43
C SER A 166 -12.19 -29.43 -21.81
N LYS A 167 -11.04 -29.10 -21.19
CA LYS A 167 -10.25 -30.10 -20.46
C LYS A 167 -10.96 -30.54 -19.18
N ALA A 168 -11.61 -29.63 -18.46
CA ALA A 168 -12.39 -29.95 -17.28
C ALA A 168 -13.58 -30.85 -17.61
N SER A 169 -14.32 -30.56 -18.69
CA SER A 169 -15.41 -31.43 -19.14
C SER A 169 -14.90 -32.83 -19.50
N ARG A 170 -13.76 -32.93 -20.20
CA ARG A 170 -13.15 -34.22 -20.53
C ARG A 170 -12.68 -34.99 -19.29
N VAL A 171 -12.15 -34.31 -18.27
CA VAL A 171 -11.81 -34.94 -16.99
C VAL A 171 -13.07 -35.48 -16.31
N ASN A 172 -14.15 -34.70 -16.24
CA ASN A 172 -15.42 -35.15 -15.68
C ASN A 172 -16.00 -36.36 -16.43
N ASP A 173 -15.88 -36.41 -17.75
CA ASP A 173 -16.33 -37.56 -18.54
C ASP A 173 -15.48 -38.81 -18.29
N LEU A 174 -14.16 -38.64 -18.15
CA LEU A 174 -13.24 -39.73 -17.77
C LEU A 174 -13.52 -40.21 -16.34
N GLU A 175 -13.77 -39.32 -15.39
CA GLU A 175 -14.14 -39.68 -14.01
C GLU A 175 -15.46 -40.44 -13.98
N ARG A 176 -16.45 -40.03 -14.78
CA ARG A 176 -17.72 -40.75 -14.92
C ARG A 176 -17.51 -42.15 -15.50
N ALA A 177 -16.68 -42.28 -16.53
CA ALA A 177 -16.35 -43.58 -17.15
C ALA A 177 -15.54 -44.50 -16.23
N LEU A 178 -14.65 -43.92 -15.41
CA LEU A 178 -13.89 -44.67 -14.39
C LEU A 178 -14.81 -45.13 -13.25
N SER A 179 -15.75 -44.28 -12.83
CA SER A 179 -16.72 -44.58 -11.78
C SER A 179 -17.74 -45.64 -12.20
N SER A 180 -18.18 -45.66 -13.47
CA SER A 180 -19.07 -46.72 -13.97
C SER A 180 -18.36 -48.06 -14.16
N SER A 181 -17.03 -48.06 -14.26
CA SER A 181 -16.27 -49.24 -14.67
C SER A 181 -15.86 -50.18 -13.54
N ALA A 182 -15.72 -49.72 -12.29
CA ALA A 182 -15.24 -50.59 -11.21
C ALA A 182 -16.31 -51.63 -10.79
N ASP A 183 -17.53 -51.18 -10.55
CA ASP A 183 -18.64 -52.04 -10.13
C ASP A 183 -19.07 -53.04 -11.22
N GLU A 184 -19.03 -52.63 -12.50
CA GLU A 184 -19.35 -53.49 -13.64
C GLU A 184 -18.27 -54.55 -13.89
N LYS A 185 -16.99 -54.18 -13.77
CA LYS A 185 -15.87 -55.12 -13.86
C LYS A 185 -15.92 -56.12 -12.71
N ASP A 186 -16.18 -55.68 -11.48
CA ASP A 186 -16.33 -56.58 -10.34
C ASP A 186 -17.55 -57.49 -10.47
N ALA A 187 -18.65 -57.00 -11.03
CA ALA A 187 -19.81 -57.84 -11.35
C ALA A 187 -19.48 -58.88 -12.44
N GLN A 188 -18.70 -58.51 -13.45
CA GLN A 188 -18.24 -59.43 -14.49
C GLN A 188 -17.24 -60.45 -13.95
N ILE A 189 -16.30 -60.04 -13.09
CA ILE A 189 -15.36 -60.93 -12.41
C ILE A 189 -16.12 -61.94 -11.55
N ARG A 190 -17.12 -61.50 -10.78
CA ARG A 190 -17.98 -62.42 -10.01
C ARG A 190 -18.67 -63.43 -10.92
N ARG A 191 -19.28 -62.99 -12.02
CA ARG A 191 -19.94 -63.89 -13.00
C ARG A 191 -18.96 -64.90 -13.59
N LEU A 192 -17.80 -64.45 -14.06
CA LEU A 192 -16.77 -65.33 -14.62
C LEU A 192 -16.19 -66.30 -13.58
N THR A 193 -16.04 -65.85 -12.34
CA THR A 193 -15.59 -66.72 -11.25
C THR A 193 -16.60 -67.82 -10.96
N THR A 194 -17.90 -67.48 -10.94
CA THR A 194 -18.98 -68.47 -10.80
C THR A 194 -18.97 -69.48 -11.94
N THR A 195 -18.88 -69.04 -13.20
CA THR A 195 -18.87 -69.97 -14.34
C THR A 195 -17.63 -70.86 -14.36
N VAL A 196 -16.47 -70.35 -13.94
CA VAL A 196 -15.26 -71.16 -13.79
C VAL A 196 -15.43 -72.22 -12.71
N GLU A 197 -16.03 -71.89 -11.57
CA GLU A 197 -16.25 -72.89 -10.51
C GLU A 197 -17.30 -73.93 -10.92
N GLU A 198 -18.36 -73.54 -11.63
CA GLU A 198 -19.33 -74.47 -12.23
C GLU A 198 -18.68 -75.42 -13.23
N LEU A 199 -17.78 -74.92 -14.10
CA LEU A 199 -17.04 -75.74 -15.04
C LEU A 199 -16.06 -76.69 -14.33
N ARG A 200 -15.41 -76.23 -13.25
CA ARG A 200 -14.56 -77.09 -12.43
C ARG A 200 -15.35 -78.20 -11.76
N GLU A 201 -16.52 -77.88 -11.20
CA GLU A 201 -17.40 -78.88 -10.59
C GLU A 201 -17.95 -79.86 -11.63
N SER A 202 -18.32 -79.38 -12.81
CA SER A 202 -18.69 -80.21 -13.96
C SER A 202 -17.54 -81.12 -14.42
N SER A 203 -16.29 -80.62 -14.39
CA SER A 203 -15.12 -81.44 -14.70
C SER A 203 -14.87 -82.49 -13.63
N ARG A 204 -14.91 -82.12 -12.34
CA ARG A 204 -14.75 -83.08 -11.21
C ARG A 204 -15.79 -84.19 -11.28
N THR A 205 -17.05 -83.85 -11.54
CA THR A 205 -18.12 -84.84 -11.70
C THR A 205 -17.89 -85.73 -12.92
N ARG A 206 -17.46 -85.16 -14.05
CA ARG A 206 -17.07 -85.94 -15.24
C ARG A 206 -15.91 -86.90 -14.94
N ASP A 207 -14.88 -86.45 -14.23
CA ASP A 207 -13.71 -87.26 -13.90
C ASP A 207 -14.09 -88.45 -12.99
N VAL A 208 -14.92 -88.21 -11.98
CA VAL A 208 -15.47 -89.28 -11.11
C VAL A 208 -16.27 -90.29 -11.94
N LEU A 209 -17.11 -89.84 -12.87
CA LEU A 209 -17.87 -90.74 -13.75
C LEU A 209 -16.94 -91.53 -14.69
N CYS A 210 -15.90 -90.91 -15.23
CA CYS A 210 -14.91 -91.60 -16.06
C CYS A 210 -14.17 -92.69 -15.27
N ILE A 211 -13.78 -92.40 -14.02
CA ILE A 211 -13.15 -93.39 -13.13
C ILE A 211 -14.13 -94.53 -12.85
N SER A 212 -15.36 -94.24 -12.44
CA SER A 212 -16.38 -95.25 -12.16
C SER A 212 -16.70 -96.12 -13.38
N LEU A 213 -16.80 -95.52 -14.57
CA LEU A 213 -17.05 -96.26 -15.82
C LEU A 213 -15.86 -97.13 -16.21
N ALA A 214 -14.62 -96.65 -15.99
CA ALA A 214 -13.42 -97.44 -16.22
C ALA A 214 -13.35 -98.64 -15.27
N GLU A 215 -13.69 -98.44 -14.00
CA GLU A 215 -13.81 -99.51 -12.99
C GLU A 215 -14.88 -100.54 -13.38
N GLU A 216 -16.07 -100.10 -13.78
CA GLU A 216 -17.14 -100.99 -14.24
C GLU A 216 -16.73 -101.76 -15.50
N THR A 217 -16.10 -101.09 -16.46
CA THR A 217 -15.63 -101.76 -17.68
C THR A 217 -14.54 -102.79 -17.36
N ASN A 218 -13.65 -102.50 -16.39
CA ASN A 218 -12.65 -103.47 -15.92
C ASN A 218 -13.31 -104.64 -15.20
N ASN A 219 -14.35 -104.40 -14.40
CA ASN A 219 -15.14 -105.45 -13.75
C ASN A 219 -15.81 -106.35 -14.80
N LEU A 220 -16.46 -105.78 -15.81
CA LEU A 220 -17.05 -106.53 -16.92
C LEU A 220 -16.01 -107.30 -17.73
N ARG A 221 -14.83 -106.71 -17.99
CA ARG A 221 -13.70 -107.42 -18.63
C ARG A 221 -13.23 -108.60 -17.78
N GLN A 222 -13.15 -108.43 -16.46
CA GLN A 222 -12.78 -109.51 -15.55
C GLN A 222 -13.85 -110.61 -15.57
N GLN A 223 -15.14 -110.27 -15.46
CA GLN A 223 -16.25 -111.23 -15.58
C GLN A 223 -16.23 -111.97 -16.91
N LEU A 224 -15.99 -111.26 -18.03
CA LEU A 224 -15.89 -111.87 -19.34
C LEU A 224 -14.67 -112.81 -19.43
N THR A 225 -13.55 -112.43 -18.83
CA THR A 225 -12.36 -113.29 -18.73
C THR A 225 -12.67 -114.53 -17.91
N ASP A 226 -13.35 -114.40 -16.77
CA ASP A 226 -13.77 -115.51 -15.92
C ASP A 226 -14.70 -116.46 -16.69
N VAL A 227 -15.71 -115.94 -17.38
CA VAL A 227 -16.59 -116.74 -18.28
C VAL A 227 -15.79 -117.36 -19.42
N GLY A 228 -14.83 -116.64 -19.99
CA GLY A 228 -13.91 -117.15 -21.01
C GLY A 228 -13.11 -118.34 -20.50
N THR A 229 -12.57 -118.26 -19.28
CA THR A 229 -11.86 -119.39 -18.64
C THR A 229 -12.80 -120.57 -18.36
N GLN A 230 -14.05 -120.32 -17.96
CA GLN A 230 -15.05 -121.37 -17.79
C GLN A 230 -15.37 -122.06 -19.13
N CYS A 231 -15.57 -121.30 -20.20
CA CYS A 231 -15.75 -121.81 -21.55
C CYS A 231 -14.54 -122.61 -22.04
N GLN A 232 -13.32 -122.15 -21.75
CA GLN A 232 -12.10 -122.86 -22.11
C GLN A 232 -11.92 -124.15 -21.31
N GLN A 233 -12.29 -124.18 -20.02
CA GLN A 233 -12.35 -125.41 -19.23
C GLN A 233 -13.40 -126.39 -19.77
N MET A 234 -14.57 -125.89 -20.20
CA MET A 234 -15.58 -126.73 -20.88
C MET A 234 -15.07 -127.26 -22.22
N ALA A 235 -14.39 -126.44 -23.01
CA ALA A 235 -13.78 -126.85 -24.28
C ALA A 235 -12.68 -127.90 -24.06
N GLN A 236 -11.82 -127.74 -23.05
CA GLN A 236 -10.83 -128.77 -22.68
C GLN A 236 -11.49 -130.07 -22.21
N ARG A 237 -12.62 -130.01 -21.48
CA ARG A 237 -13.41 -131.21 -21.16
C ARG A 237 -13.97 -131.89 -22.42
N LEU A 238 -14.40 -131.11 -23.41
CA LEU A 238 -14.86 -131.61 -24.71
C LEU A 238 -13.72 -132.14 -25.59
N GLU A 239 -12.55 -131.52 -25.57
CA GLU A 239 -11.38 -131.92 -26.38
C GLU A 239 -10.73 -133.20 -25.81
N ASN A 240 -10.69 -133.32 -24.47
CA ASN A 240 -10.40 -134.57 -23.79
C ASN A 240 -11.44 -135.68 -24.08
N SER A 241 -12.62 -135.32 -24.62
CA SER A 241 -13.63 -136.27 -25.11
C SER A 241 -13.56 -136.56 -26.62
N LYS A 242 -12.83 -135.76 -27.42
CA LYS A 242 -12.74 -135.86 -28.89
C LYS A 242 -11.47 -136.55 -29.42
N THR A 243 -10.54 -137.00 -28.57
CA THR A 243 -9.35 -137.79 -28.95
C THR A 243 -9.65 -139.25 -29.34
N LYS A 244 -10.90 -139.58 -29.73
CA LYS A 244 -11.29 -140.83 -30.41
C LYS A 244 -12.26 -140.54 -31.57
N GLN A 245 -11.76 -140.04 -32.69
CA GLN A 245 -12.18 -140.43 -34.06
C GLN A 245 -11.49 -139.52 -35.08
N GLY A 246 -10.79 -140.15 -36.02
CA GLY A 246 -10.13 -139.48 -37.14
C GLY A 246 -10.75 -139.84 -38.49
N SER A 247 -10.04 -139.37 -39.53
CA SER A 247 -10.12 -139.70 -40.97
C SER A 247 -11.21 -138.99 -41.80
N GLN A 248 -11.03 -138.62 -43.08
CA GLN A 248 -9.89 -138.61 -44.02
C GLN A 248 -10.40 -138.11 -45.41
N LEU A 249 -9.68 -137.15 -46.02
CA LEU A 249 -9.31 -136.93 -47.46
C LEU A 249 -10.28 -136.96 -48.68
N LYS A 250 -9.90 -136.11 -49.66
CA LYS A 250 -10.05 -136.12 -51.16
C LYS A 250 -11.41 -135.69 -51.74
N GLY A 251 -11.55 -134.96 -52.86
CA GLY A 251 -10.67 -134.38 -53.89
C GLY A 251 -11.45 -134.16 -55.22
N SER A 252 -11.03 -133.19 -56.05
CA SER A 252 -11.28 -132.97 -57.50
C SER A 252 -12.62 -132.41 -58.05
N ASP A 253 -12.46 -131.28 -58.75
CA ASP A 253 -12.93 -130.88 -60.09
C ASP A 253 -14.41 -130.52 -60.37
N LYS A 254 -14.57 -129.20 -60.57
CA LYS A 254 -15.39 -128.46 -61.55
C LYS A 254 -16.88 -128.19 -61.24
N HIS A 255 -17.08 -126.95 -60.76
CA HIS A 255 -18.24 -126.06 -60.92
C HIS A 255 -19.53 -126.48 -60.19
N PRO A 256 -19.55 -126.29 -58.86
CA PRO A 256 -20.17 -125.12 -58.23
C PRO A 256 -19.23 -124.31 -57.31
N GLU A 257 -17.95 -124.69 -57.21
CA GLU A 257 -16.93 -124.05 -56.34
C GLU A 257 -16.63 -122.61 -56.72
N ASP A 258 -16.80 -122.20 -57.98
CA ASP A 258 -16.59 -120.80 -58.38
C ASP A 258 -17.63 -119.86 -57.75
N ALA A 259 -18.82 -120.34 -57.38
CA ALA A 259 -19.79 -119.51 -56.67
C ALA A 259 -19.36 -119.26 -55.20
N ASP A 260 -18.77 -120.25 -54.55
CA ASP A 260 -18.28 -120.12 -53.17
C ASP A 260 -16.93 -119.42 -53.11
N ARG A 261 -16.04 -119.63 -54.08
CA ARG A 261 -14.82 -118.82 -54.28
C ARG A 261 -15.16 -117.37 -54.60
N LEU A 262 -16.13 -117.12 -55.49
CA LEU A 262 -16.60 -115.75 -55.74
C LEU A 262 -17.27 -115.14 -54.52
N ARG A 263 -17.94 -115.91 -53.65
CA ARG A 263 -18.48 -115.42 -52.36
C ARG A 263 -17.38 -115.07 -51.37
N GLU A 264 -16.34 -115.89 -51.27
CA GLU A 264 -15.18 -115.65 -50.42
C GLU A 264 -14.34 -114.46 -50.93
N GLU A 265 -14.17 -114.35 -52.25
CA GLU A 265 -13.59 -113.19 -52.91
C GLU A 265 -14.46 -111.94 -52.70
N ASN A 266 -15.80 -112.06 -52.76
CA ASN A 266 -16.70 -110.95 -52.47
C ASN A 266 -16.62 -110.53 -50.99
N TYR A 267 -16.44 -111.48 -50.06
CA TYR A 267 -16.24 -111.19 -48.65
C TYR A 267 -14.91 -110.49 -48.39
N THR A 268 -13.82 -110.97 -49.00
CA THR A 268 -12.50 -110.35 -48.86
C THR A 268 -12.43 -108.96 -49.52
N VAL A 269 -13.10 -108.75 -50.66
CA VAL A 269 -13.25 -107.43 -51.28
C VAL A 269 -14.04 -106.48 -50.39
N LYS A 270 -15.12 -106.95 -49.75
CA LYS A 270 -15.87 -106.15 -48.76
C LYS A 270 -15.02 -105.79 -47.54
N ALA A 271 -14.25 -106.74 -47.00
CA ALA A 271 -13.35 -106.46 -45.88
C ALA A 271 -12.27 -105.43 -46.23
N LYS A 272 -11.68 -105.52 -47.43
CA LYS A 272 -10.73 -104.52 -47.95
C LYS A 272 -11.40 -103.16 -48.19
N LEU A 273 -12.64 -103.16 -48.68
CA LEU A 273 -13.42 -101.93 -48.87
C LEU A 273 -13.68 -101.25 -47.52
N ASP A 274 -14.08 -101.99 -46.50
CA ASP A 274 -14.28 -101.48 -45.14
C ASP A 274 -12.98 -100.93 -44.53
N GLU A 275 -11.84 -101.57 -44.80
CA GLU A 275 -10.53 -101.09 -44.38
C GLU A 275 -10.17 -99.77 -45.08
N VAL A 276 -10.37 -99.67 -46.39
CA VAL A 276 -10.16 -98.42 -47.16
C VAL A 276 -11.10 -97.31 -46.68
N ILE A 277 -12.35 -97.62 -46.36
CA ILE A 277 -13.30 -96.64 -45.79
C ILE A 277 -12.79 -96.13 -44.44
N LYS A 278 -12.33 -97.02 -43.56
CA LYS A 278 -11.73 -96.64 -42.26
C LYS A 278 -10.47 -95.80 -42.44
N MET A 279 -9.61 -96.15 -43.39
CA MET A 279 -8.41 -95.37 -43.72
C MET A 279 -8.77 -93.99 -44.26
N ASN A 280 -9.75 -93.90 -45.16
CA ASN A 280 -10.26 -92.64 -45.70
C ASN A 280 -10.84 -91.77 -44.57
N HIS A 281 -11.62 -92.36 -43.66
CA HIS A 281 -12.14 -91.64 -42.50
C HIS A 281 -11.03 -91.06 -41.61
N ARG A 282 -9.98 -91.85 -41.31
CA ARG A 282 -8.81 -91.35 -40.57
C ARG A 282 -8.08 -90.23 -41.31
N TRP A 283 -7.92 -90.37 -42.62
CA TRP A 283 -7.29 -89.34 -43.44
C TRP A 283 -8.13 -88.05 -43.45
N GLN A 284 -9.45 -88.15 -43.55
CA GLN A 284 -10.35 -86.99 -43.44
C GLN A 284 -10.23 -86.31 -42.07
N SER A 285 -10.27 -87.06 -40.97
CA SER A 285 -10.09 -86.49 -39.63
C SER A 285 -8.72 -85.80 -39.47
N TYR A 286 -7.66 -86.41 -40.00
CA TYR A 286 -6.33 -85.80 -40.01
C TYR A 286 -6.30 -84.52 -40.85
N ASN A 287 -6.89 -84.54 -42.05
CA ASN A 287 -6.94 -83.39 -42.94
C ASN A 287 -7.73 -82.23 -42.30
N THR A 288 -8.89 -82.50 -41.69
CA THR A 288 -9.68 -81.48 -40.98
C THR A 288 -8.91 -80.89 -39.80
N MET A 289 -8.21 -81.71 -39.01
CA MET A 289 -7.39 -81.23 -37.90
C MET A 289 -6.22 -80.36 -38.40
N GLN A 290 -5.60 -80.74 -39.53
CA GLN A 290 -4.52 -79.97 -40.12
C GLN A 290 -5.03 -78.62 -40.67
N GLU A 291 -6.19 -78.59 -41.31
CA GLU A 291 -6.83 -77.34 -41.76
C GLU A 291 -7.15 -76.41 -40.57
N GLN A 292 -7.64 -76.96 -39.45
CA GLN A 292 -7.87 -76.19 -38.23
C GLN A 292 -6.57 -75.61 -37.67
N ARG A 293 -5.50 -76.39 -37.62
CA ARG A 293 -4.18 -75.93 -37.17
C ARG A 293 -3.63 -74.82 -38.06
N ILE A 294 -3.77 -74.94 -39.39
CA ILE A 294 -3.36 -73.90 -40.33
C ILE A 294 -4.15 -72.61 -40.09
N LYS A 295 -5.48 -72.70 -39.92
CA LYS A 295 -6.32 -71.54 -39.61
C LYS A 295 -5.91 -70.86 -38.29
N GLN A 296 -5.61 -71.65 -37.26
CA GLN A 296 -5.13 -71.12 -35.99
C GLN A 296 -3.78 -70.38 -36.17
N LEU A 297 -2.81 -71.00 -36.86
CA LEU A 297 -1.51 -70.37 -37.14
C LEU A 297 -1.65 -69.09 -37.97
N MET A 298 -2.56 -69.05 -38.95
CA MET A 298 -2.84 -67.83 -39.72
C MET A 298 -3.37 -66.71 -38.83
N SER A 299 -4.31 -67.01 -37.92
CA SER A 299 -4.83 -66.03 -36.96
C SER A 299 -3.76 -65.54 -35.98
N GLU A 300 -2.87 -66.42 -35.50
CA GLU A 300 -1.74 -66.04 -34.64
C GLU A 300 -0.75 -65.12 -35.37
N VAL A 301 -0.47 -65.39 -36.65
CA VAL A 301 0.38 -64.53 -37.49
C VAL A 301 -0.26 -63.17 -37.73
N GLU A 302 -1.56 -63.12 -38.06
CA GLU A 302 -2.30 -61.86 -38.23
C GLU A 302 -2.30 -61.01 -36.95
N SER A 303 -2.52 -61.64 -35.79
CA SER A 303 -2.46 -60.95 -34.49
C SER A 303 -1.05 -60.43 -34.18
N ALA A 304 0.00 -61.20 -34.49
CA ALA A 304 1.39 -60.77 -34.31
C ALA A 304 1.75 -59.61 -35.24
N GLN A 305 1.24 -59.63 -36.48
CA GLN A 305 1.48 -58.59 -37.48
C GLN A 305 0.70 -57.29 -37.15
N ALA A 306 -0.48 -57.39 -36.53
CA ALA A 306 -1.22 -56.24 -36.01
C ALA A 306 -0.52 -55.54 -34.82
N LEU A 307 0.28 -56.28 -34.05
CA LEU A 307 1.08 -55.74 -32.94
C LEU A 307 2.47 -55.24 -33.38
N ALA A 308 2.89 -55.57 -34.61
CA ALA A 308 4.13 -55.06 -35.16
C ALA A 308 4.03 -53.54 -35.34
N ILE A 309 5.08 -52.83 -34.94
CA ILE A 309 5.18 -51.39 -35.14
C ILE A 309 5.27 -51.16 -36.64
N THR A 310 4.19 -50.63 -37.23
CA THR A 310 4.21 -50.19 -38.62
C THR A 310 5.11 -48.96 -38.75
N PRO A 311 5.80 -48.77 -39.89
CA PRO A 311 6.70 -47.63 -40.09
C PRO A 311 5.98 -46.28 -39.88
N GLU A 312 4.70 -46.20 -40.22
CA GLU A 312 3.86 -45.01 -40.01
C GLU A 312 3.62 -44.70 -38.52
N ARG A 313 3.49 -45.73 -37.68
CA ARG A 313 3.38 -45.58 -36.23
C ARG A 313 4.72 -45.15 -35.61
N GLU A 314 5.83 -45.67 -36.11
CA GLU A 314 7.18 -45.27 -35.70
C GLU A 314 7.46 -43.80 -36.05
N GLU A 315 7.12 -43.36 -37.26
CA GLU A 315 7.22 -41.94 -37.66
C GLU A 315 6.36 -41.02 -36.80
N SER A 316 5.13 -41.44 -36.47
CA SER A 316 4.25 -40.66 -35.58
C SER A 316 4.85 -40.53 -34.17
N ILE A 317 5.41 -41.61 -33.63
CA ILE A 317 6.10 -41.60 -32.32
C ILE A 317 7.34 -40.70 -32.38
N ASN A 318 8.14 -40.78 -33.44
CA ASN A 318 9.33 -39.95 -33.62
C ASN A 318 8.98 -38.46 -33.74
N ARG A 319 7.93 -38.10 -34.49
CA ARG A 319 7.42 -36.72 -34.57
C ARG A 319 6.97 -36.21 -33.19
N ALA A 320 6.21 -37.00 -32.44
CA ALA A 320 5.77 -36.63 -31.10
C ALA A 320 6.96 -36.47 -30.13
N LEU A 321 7.98 -37.32 -30.27
CA LEU A 321 9.20 -37.25 -29.49
C LEU A 321 10.00 -35.97 -29.81
N ASP A 322 10.12 -35.62 -31.09
CA ASP A 322 10.85 -34.41 -31.50
C ASP A 322 10.10 -33.14 -31.13
N GLU A 323 8.76 -33.14 -31.18
CA GLU A 323 7.95 -32.05 -30.65
C GLU A 323 8.12 -31.91 -29.13
N ALA A 324 8.16 -33.02 -28.40
CA ALA A 324 8.43 -33.01 -26.96
C ALA A 324 9.83 -32.50 -26.62
N LYS A 325 10.86 -32.90 -27.39
CA LYS A 325 12.23 -32.38 -27.26
C LYS A 325 12.28 -30.87 -27.52
N SER A 326 11.64 -30.38 -28.57
CA SER A 326 11.58 -28.96 -28.90
C SER A 326 10.90 -28.14 -27.80
N LYS A 327 9.78 -28.65 -27.25
CA LYS A 327 9.10 -28.04 -26.10
C LYS A 327 9.98 -28.01 -24.86
N LEU A 328 10.68 -29.11 -24.55
CA LEU A 328 11.63 -29.16 -23.43
C LEU A 328 12.76 -28.15 -23.60
N GLN A 329 13.33 -28.02 -24.80
CA GLN A 329 14.39 -27.05 -25.08
C GLN A 329 13.90 -25.60 -24.91
N SER A 330 12.67 -25.29 -25.36
CA SER A 330 12.05 -23.98 -25.15
C SER A 330 11.86 -23.66 -23.67
N LEU A 331 11.36 -24.62 -22.88
CA LEU A 331 11.21 -24.47 -21.43
C LEU A 331 12.56 -24.30 -20.73
N GLU A 332 13.60 -25.00 -21.17
CA GLU A 332 14.95 -24.86 -20.61
C GLU A 332 15.53 -23.46 -20.90
N ASN A 333 15.30 -22.92 -22.10
CA ASN A 333 15.71 -21.56 -22.45
C ASN A 333 14.95 -20.51 -21.62
N GLN A 334 13.64 -20.68 -21.46
CA GLN A 334 12.84 -19.80 -20.59
C GLN A 334 13.30 -19.83 -19.15
N LYS A 335 13.64 -21.02 -18.63
CA LYS A 335 14.22 -21.16 -17.28
C LYS A 335 15.52 -20.37 -17.16
N LYS A 336 16.44 -20.51 -18.13
CA LYS A 336 17.70 -19.76 -18.14
C LYS A 336 17.47 -18.25 -18.16
N GLU A 337 16.52 -17.77 -18.96
CA GLU A 337 16.16 -16.35 -19.02
C GLU A 337 15.55 -15.83 -17.70
N LEU A 338 14.73 -16.65 -17.03
CA LEU A 338 14.20 -16.30 -15.72
C LEU A 338 15.30 -16.28 -14.65
N ASP A 339 16.24 -17.22 -14.70
CA ASP A 339 17.40 -17.26 -13.80
C ASP A 339 18.30 -16.03 -14.00
N THR A 340 18.53 -15.59 -15.25
CA THR A 340 19.29 -14.36 -15.51
C THR A 340 18.57 -13.13 -14.98
N LYS A 341 17.25 -12.99 -15.22
CA LYS A 341 16.45 -11.87 -14.70
C LYS A 341 16.40 -11.86 -13.17
N LEU A 342 16.33 -13.03 -12.54
CA LEU A 342 16.37 -13.15 -11.08
C LEU A 342 17.72 -12.70 -10.55
N ASN A 343 18.83 -13.13 -11.17
CA ASN A 343 20.17 -12.70 -10.78
C ASN A 343 20.36 -11.18 -10.96
N GLU A 344 19.89 -10.61 -12.07
CA GLU A 344 19.90 -9.16 -12.29
C GLU A 344 19.11 -8.44 -11.20
N ALA A 345 17.90 -8.91 -10.87
CA ALA A 345 17.09 -8.32 -9.80
C ALA A 345 17.77 -8.43 -8.43
N LEU A 346 18.43 -9.55 -8.11
CA LEU A 346 19.18 -9.73 -6.87
C LEU A 346 20.38 -8.77 -6.79
N THR A 347 21.14 -8.61 -7.88
CA THR A 347 22.27 -7.66 -7.91
C THR A 347 21.80 -6.21 -7.78
N TYR A 348 20.70 -5.85 -8.44
CA TYR A 348 20.09 -4.54 -8.32
C TYR A 348 19.59 -4.27 -6.89
N ASN A 349 18.93 -5.25 -6.27
CA ASN A 349 18.46 -5.14 -4.89
C ASN A 349 19.62 -5.02 -3.88
N SER A 350 20.71 -5.75 -4.11
CA SER A 350 21.95 -5.59 -3.33
C SER A 350 22.51 -4.18 -3.45
N HIS A 351 22.55 -3.59 -4.65
CA HIS A 351 23.01 -2.22 -4.84
C HIS A 351 22.11 -1.19 -4.14
N LEU A 352 20.79 -1.34 -4.25
CA LEU A 352 19.83 -0.51 -3.52
C LEU A 352 20.02 -0.62 -2.00
N THR A 353 20.24 -1.82 -1.49
CA THR A 353 20.48 -2.05 -0.06
C THR A 353 21.75 -1.34 0.40
N GLN A 354 22.83 -1.40 -0.38
CA GLN A 354 24.06 -0.66 -0.09
C GLN A 354 23.87 0.86 -0.13
N GLU A 355 23.11 1.37 -1.09
CA GLU A 355 22.81 2.81 -1.19
C GLU A 355 21.95 3.29 -0.02
N VAL A 356 20.95 2.50 0.39
CA VAL A 356 20.15 2.78 1.59
C VAL A 356 21.03 2.83 2.83
N GLU A 357 21.98 1.90 2.98
CA GLU A 357 22.89 1.90 4.13
C GLU A 357 23.80 3.12 4.12
N LYS A 358 24.36 3.48 2.96
CA LYS A 358 25.17 4.69 2.80
C LYS A 358 24.40 5.97 3.14
N LEU A 359 23.14 6.08 2.70
CA LEU A 359 22.28 7.20 3.05
C LEU A 359 21.94 7.22 4.54
N ARG A 360 21.75 6.06 5.17
CA ARG A 360 21.56 5.96 6.63
C ARG A 360 22.79 6.44 7.38
N GLU A 361 23.98 6.01 6.97
CA GLU A 361 25.25 6.46 7.53
C GLU A 361 25.44 7.97 7.35
N GLU A 362 25.10 8.53 6.19
CA GLU A 362 25.18 9.99 5.95
C GLU A 362 24.20 10.75 6.85
N VAL A 363 22.96 10.28 6.99
CA VAL A 363 21.99 10.87 7.91
C VAL A 363 22.46 10.77 9.36
N ASN A 364 23.03 9.63 9.76
CA ASN A 364 23.55 9.45 11.11
C ASN A 364 24.77 10.34 11.37
N SER A 365 25.68 10.44 10.40
CA SER A 365 26.84 11.33 10.45
C SER A 365 26.45 12.80 10.45
N ARG A 366 25.38 13.21 9.76
CA ARG A 366 24.82 14.57 9.83
C ARG A 366 24.14 14.83 11.17
N ARG A 367 23.47 13.84 11.76
CA ARG A 367 22.89 13.95 13.11
C ARG A 367 23.98 14.12 14.16
N GLU A 368 25.05 13.34 14.07
CA GLU A 368 26.18 13.41 15.01
C GLU A 368 27.09 14.62 14.75
N GLY A 369 27.31 14.99 13.48
CA GLY A 369 28.22 16.05 13.05
C GLY A 369 27.62 17.46 12.98
N THR A 370 26.30 17.59 13.04
CA THR A 370 25.65 18.91 13.01
C THR A 370 24.68 19.05 14.18
N CYS A 371 25.11 19.87 15.14
CA CYS A 371 24.21 20.69 15.93
C CYS A 371 23.38 20.02 17.05
N LEU A 372 23.46 18.70 17.29
CA LEU A 372 22.71 18.12 18.41
C LEU A 372 23.29 18.52 19.79
N SER A 373 24.61 18.65 19.97
CA SER A 373 25.17 19.15 21.24
C SER A 373 24.77 20.62 21.48
N SER A 374 25.05 21.51 20.51
CA SER A 374 24.75 22.94 20.67
C SER A 374 23.26 23.27 20.67
N ASN A 375 22.42 22.58 19.88
CA ASN A 375 20.97 22.80 19.95
C ASN A 375 20.37 22.15 21.20
N SER A 376 20.88 21.00 21.67
CA SER A 376 20.38 20.41 22.92
C SER A 376 20.70 21.30 24.11
N GLU A 377 21.93 21.79 24.23
CA GLU A 377 22.33 22.73 25.28
C GLU A 377 21.56 24.06 25.19
N SER A 378 21.33 24.58 23.97
CA SER A 378 20.53 25.80 23.76
C SER A 378 19.04 25.58 24.09
N ILE A 379 18.49 24.42 23.74
CA ILE A 379 17.11 24.03 24.10
C ILE A 379 16.97 23.87 25.61
N GLU A 380 17.96 23.27 26.29
CA GLU A 380 17.98 23.14 27.75
C GLU A 380 18.11 24.50 28.45
N ALA A 381 18.97 25.38 27.94
CA ALA A 381 19.09 26.75 28.44
C ALA A 381 17.78 27.54 28.28
N LEU A 382 17.12 27.42 27.12
CA LEU A 382 15.81 28.04 26.87
C LEU A 382 14.72 27.48 27.79
N LYS A 383 14.73 26.17 28.07
CA LYS A 383 13.81 25.57 29.05
C LYS A 383 14.01 26.14 30.45
N HIS A 384 15.27 26.26 30.90
CA HIS A 384 15.56 26.89 32.19
C HIS A 384 15.16 28.36 32.23
N GLN A 385 15.35 29.09 31.13
CA GLN A 385 14.91 30.48 31.04
C GLN A 385 13.39 30.60 31.13
N ILE A 386 12.65 29.76 30.42
CA ILE A 386 11.18 29.71 30.52
C ILE A 386 10.75 29.39 31.95
N GLN A 387 11.41 28.45 32.61
CA GLN A 387 11.11 28.10 33.98
C GLN A 387 11.31 29.28 34.94
N ILE A 388 12.46 29.96 34.90
CA ILE A 388 12.75 31.12 35.76
C ILE A 388 11.73 32.23 35.52
N CYS A 389 11.45 32.56 34.25
CA CYS A 389 10.43 33.57 33.93
C CYS A 389 9.05 33.17 34.48
N THR A 390 8.69 31.89 34.41
CA THR A 390 7.41 31.40 34.92
C THR A 390 7.33 31.56 36.44
N GLU A 391 8.38 31.17 37.15
CA GLU A 391 8.49 31.32 38.60
C GLU A 391 8.43 32.81 39.00
N ASP A 392 9.13 33.70 38.29
CA ASP A 392 9.12 35.15 38.53
C ASP A 392 7.71 35.75 38.35
N PHE A 393 6.97 35.34 37.32
CA PHE A 393 5.58 35.78 37.12
C PHE A 393 4.64 35.28 38.23
N GLU A 394 4.87 34.07 38.74
CA GLU A 394 4.10 33.54 39.87
C GLU A 394 4.40 34.30 41.17
N TYR A 395 5.67 34.63 41.43
CA TYR A 395 6.04 35.47 42.57
C TYR A 395 5.47 36.89 42.45
N GLU A 396 5.57 37.52 41.28
CA GLU A 396 4.99 38.85 41.04
C GLU A 396 3.46 38.84 41.24
N ARG A 397 2.78 37.79 40.76
CA ARG A 397 1.33 37.61 40.97
C ARG A 397 1.01 37.48 42.46
N SER A 398 1.74 36.64 43.19
CA SER A 398 1.55 36.47 44.64
C SER A 398 1.77 37.78 45.40
N ASP A 399 2.78 38.56 45.04
CA ASP A 399 3.05 39.84 45.69
C ASP A 399 2.00 40.91 45.32
N ARG A 400 1.48 40.92 44.09
CA ARG A 400 0.32 41.74 43.73
C ARG A 400 -0.90 41.40 44.58
N GLU A 401 -1.19 40.12 44.78
CA GLU A 401 -2.32 39.67 45.62
C GLU A 401 -2.15 40.13 47.07
N LYS A 402 -0.95 40.00 47.64
CA LYS A 402 -0.64 40.52 49.00
C LYS A 402 -0.80 42.03 49.09
N ALA A 403 -0.31 42.77 48.09
CA ALA A 403 -0.43 44.22 48.04
C ALA A 403 -1.91 44.66 47.93
N GLN A 404 -2.69 44.00 47.07
CA GLN A 404 -4.14 44.23 46.96
C GLN A 404 -4.86 43.94 48.28
N HIS A 405 -4.53 42.84 48.96
CA HIS A 405 -5.10 42.53 50.27
C HIS A 405 -4.76 43.61 51.30
N ARG A 406 -3.52 44.11 51.32
CA ARG A 406 -3.11 45.19 52.24
C ARG A 406 -3.81 46.51 51.91
N ILE A 407 -4.02 46.82 50.64
CA ILE A 407 -4.79 48.00 50.21
C ILE A 407 -6.23 47.87 50.71
N SER A 408 -6.90 46.74 50.48
CA SER A 408 -8.27 46.51 50.97
C SER A 408 -8.37 46.62 52.48
N GLN A 409 -7.36 46.12 53.22
CA GLN A 409 -7.30 46.27 54.67
C GLN A 409 -7.16 47.74 55.10
N LEU A 410 -6.26 48.50 54.47
CA LEU A 410 -6.06 49.92 54.74
C LEU A 410 -7.29 50.75 54.37
N GLU A 411 -7.98 50.41 53.29
CA GLU A 411 -9.25 51.04 52.90
C GLU A 411 -10.34 50.81 53.96
N GLU A 412 -10.40 49.61 54.54
CA GLU A 412 -11.31 49.29 55.64
C GLU A 412 -10.96 50.07 56.93
N GLU A 413 -9.68 50.10 57.32
CA GLU A 413 -9.21 50.93 58.44
C GLU A 413 -9.55 52.42 58.22
N MET A 414 -9.35 52.93 57.00
CA MET A 414 -9.73 54.29 56.63
C MET A 414 -11.24 54.54 56.70
N ARG A 415 -12.07 53.55 56.34
CA ARG A 415 -13.54 53.62 56.51
C ARG A 415 -13.91 53.68 57.99
N GLN A 416 -13.28 52.86 58.83
CA GLN A 416 -13.52 52.86 60.28
C GLN A 416 -13.14 54.20 60.92
N ILE A 417 -11.95 54.72 60.62
CA ILE A 417 -11.49 56.03 61.13
C ILE A 417 -12.41 57.16 60.65
N LYS A 418 -12.84 57.15 59.38
CA LYS A 418 -13.80 58.14 58.87
C LYS A 418 -15.13 58.07 59.64
N ALA A 419 -15.64 56.87 59.90
CA ALA A 419 -16.87 56.68 60.66
C ALA A 419 -16.72 57.16 62.12
N GLU A 420 -15.58 56.88 62.77
CA GLU A 420 -15.28 57.40 64.12
C GLU A 420 -15.18 58.93 64.14
N ARG A 421 -14.45 59.52 63.19
CA ARG A 421 -14.39 60.99 63.02
C ARG A 421 -15.79 61.58 62.89
N ASP A 422 -16.65 60.98 62.07
CA ASP A 422 -18.02 61.48 61.86
C ASP A 422 -18.88 61.35 63.12
N ARG A 423 -18.69 60.28 63.91
CA ARG A 423 -19.29 60.15 65.25
C ARG A 423 -18.81 61.24 66.20
N TYR A 424 -17.51 61.50 66.27
CA TYR A 424 -16.95 62.57 67.11
C TYR A 424 -17.43 63.95 66.68
N LYS A 425 -17.46 64.23 65.38
CA LYS A 425 -18.00 65.48 64.83
C LYS A 425 -19.47 65.68 65.22
N THR A 426 -20.28 64.63 65.09
CA THR A 426 -21.68 64.64 65.52
C THR A 426 -21.80 64.91 67.02
N ARG A 427 -20.95 64.29 67.84
CA ARG A 427 -20.92 64.50 69.30
C ARG A 427 -20.52 65.92 69.68
N ILE A 428 -19.53 66.51 68.99
CA ILE A 428 -19.14 67.91 69.19
C ILE A 428 -20.30 68.85 68.87
N SER A 429 -20.97 68.68 67.72
CA SER A 429 -22.14 69.49 67.36
C SER A 429 -23.30 69.34 68.36
N GLN A 430 -23.50 68.15 68.92
CA GLN A 430 -24.47 67.95 70.01
C GLN A 430 -24.08 68.72 71.27
N LEU A 431 -22.82 68.64 71.70
CA LEU A 431 -22.31 69.37 72.88
C LEU A 431 -22.37 70.89 72.69
N GLU A 432 -22.07 71.41 71.49
CA GLU A 432 -22.25 72.82 71.14
C GLU A 432 -23.72 73.25 71.30
N SER A 433 -24.65 72.43 70.81
CA SER A 433 -26.10 72.69 70.95
C SER A 433 -26.61 72.60 72.41
N GLU A 434 -25.99 71.75 73.24
CA GLU A 434 -26.28 71.63 74.68
C GLU A 434 -25.69 72.80 75.47
N SER A 435 -24.51 73.31 75.08
CA SER A 435 -23.87 74.49 75.69
C SER A 435 -24.63 75.79 75.39
N SER A 436 -25.16 75.93 74.18
CA SER A 436 -25.93 77.11 73.75
C SER A 436 -27.31 77.22 74.42
N LYS A 437 -27.78 76.14 75.08
CA LYS A 437 -29.03 76.12 75.87
C LYS A 437 -28.83 76.51 77.34
N LYS A 438 -27.61 76.77 77.81
CA LYS A 438 -27.33 77.22 79.19
C LYS A 438 -26.84 78.69 79.20
N ASP A 439 -27.75 79.58 79.59
CA ASP A 439 -27.60 80.99 80.02
C ASP A 439 -26.99 82.04 79.05
N PRO A 440 -27.76 83.11 78.68
CA PRO A 440 -27.27 84.20 77.84
C PRO A 440 -26.91 85.48 78.62
N MET A 441 -26.28 85.39 79.79
CA MET A 441 -25.90 86.58 80.58
C MET A 441 -24.56 86.39 81.33
N SER A 442 -23.45 86.38 80.60
CA SER A 442 -22.23 87.05 81.08
C SER A 442 -21.23 87.37 79.97
N ARG A 443 -20.61 88.53 80.12
CA ARG A 443 -19.93 89.36 79.13
C ARG A 443 -18.42 89.08 79.10
N ASN A 444 -17.83 89.25 77.92
CA ASN A 444 -16.52 89.88 77.65
C ASN A 444 -15.34 89.61 78.59
N ARG A 445 -14.34 88.86 78.09
CA ARG A 445 -12.92 89.32 78.06
C ARG A 445 -12.10 88.43 77.11
N PHE A 446 -11.09 89.05 76.47
CA PHE A 446 -10.03 88.54 75.58
C PHE A 446 -10.19 88.87 74.07
N PRO A 447 -9.07 89.19 73.39
CA PRO A 447 -8.97 90.37 72.54
C PRO A 447 -9.22 90.01 71.08
N GLN A 448 -9.70 91.01 70.34
CA GLN A 448 -9.72 91.07 68.89
C GLN A 448 -8.28 90.95 68.35
N VAL A 449 -7.87 89.72 68.03
CA VAL A 449 -6.77 89.47 67.09
C VAL A 449 -7.39 89.52 65.71
N ASN A 450 -7.04 90.59 65.01
CA ASN A 450 -7.34 90.80 63.61
C ASN A 450 -6.75 89.62 62.80
N LEU A 451 -7.61 88.74 62.28
CA LEU A 451 -7.22 87.63 61.43
C LEU A 451 -7.68 87.88 59.99
N ASP A 452 -7.22 88.99 59.41
CA ASP A 452 -7.09 89.18 57.96
C ASP A 452 -5.96 88.30 57.38
N TYR A 453 -5.89 87.03 57.80
CA TYR A 453 -4.98 86.03 57.23
C TYR A 453 -5.72 84.72 56.97
N ASN A 454 -5.66 84.30 55.71
CA ASN A 454 -6.15 83.03 55.13
C ASN A 454 -7.61 82.96 54.65
N LEU A 455 -8.06 84.00 53.94
CA LEU A 455 -9.11 83.88 52.91
C LEU A 455 -8.52 83.73 51.49
N LEU A 456 -7.32 83.12 51.37
CA LEU A 456 -6.63 82.89 50.10
C LEU A 456 -6.18 81.42 49.89
N THR A 457 -6.82 80.44 50.53
CA THR A 457 -6.44 79.03 50.38
C THR A 457 -7.59 78.04 50.17
N ASN A 458 -8.84 78.51 50.10
CA ASN A 458 -9.99 77.65 49.77
C ASN A 458 -10.70 78.03 48.46
N GLN A 459 -9.99 78.69 47.55
CA GLN A 459 -10.45 78.95 46.17
C GLN A 459 -9.62 78.18 45.12
N SER A 460 -8.84 77.18 45.55
CA SER A 460 -8.03 76.30 44.69
C SER A 460 -8.46 74.83 44.73
N LEU A 461 -9.55 74.47 45.43
CA LEU A 461 -9.97 73.07 45.59
C LEU A 461 -11.39 72.76 45.10
N TYR A 462 -12.06 73.70 44.42
CA TYR A 462 -13.43 73.51 43.93
C TYR A 462 -13.69 74.12 42.55
N ASN A 463 -12.72 74.04 41.63
CA ASN A 463 -12.93 74.43 40.23
C ASN A 463 -12.61 73.34 39.19
N ASP A 464 -12.25 72.11 39.59
CA ASP A 464 -12.05 70.99 38.65
C ASP A 464 -13.26 70.02 38.61
N PHE A 465 -14.46 70.57 38.56
CA PHE A 465 -15.64 69.81 38.12
C PHE A 465 -16.44 70.64 37.12
N ASN A 466 -16.06 70.52 35.84
CA ASN A 466 -17.08 70.51 34.79
C ASN A 466 -16.71 69.48 33.73
N LEU A 467 -17.52 68.42 33.69
CA LEU A 467 -17.57 67.46 32.61
C LEU A 467 -17.95 68.18 31.32
N ASN A 468 -17.18 67.94 30.25
CA ASN A 468 -17.83 67.59 28.99
C ASN A 468 -17.15 66.35 28.41
N GLN A 469 -18.00 65.37 28.11
CA GLN A 469 -17.65 63.97 27.86
C GLN A 469 -16.91 63.80 26.54
N GLY A 470 -15.86 62.98 26.59
CA GLY A 470 -15.17 62.39 25.45
C GLY A 470 -14.65 61.02 25.84
N ASN A 471 -15.59 60.09 25.98
CA ASN A 471 -15.46 58.64 26.03
C ASN A 471 -14.05 58.06 25.69
N GLN A 472 -13.24 57.69 26.69
CA GLN A 472 -12.13 56.74 26.54
C GLN A 472 -11.95 55.91 27.83
N GLY A 473 -12.08 54.59 27.68
CA GLY A 473 -11.84 53.62 28.74
C GLY A 473 -10.35 53.55 29.10
N LEU A 474 -10.06 53.57 30.40
CA LEU A 474 -8.73 53.33 30.93
C LEU A 474 -8.49 51.82 31.04
N SER A 475 -7.69 51.30 30.10
CA SER A 475 -6.92 50.07 30.28
C SER A 475 -5.68 50.41 31.12
N MET A 476 -5.50 49.74 32.25
CA MET A 476 -4.25 49.76 33.01
C MET A 476 -3.20 48.97 32.24
N GLU A 477 -2.34 49.66 31.50
CA GLU A 477 -1.12 49.06 30.95
C GLU A 477 0.04 49.30 31.93
N THR A 478 0.34 48.23 32.66
CA THR A 478 1.49 48.15 33.57
C THR A 478 2.76 48.16 32.73
N GLN A 479 3.62 49.17 32.94
CA GLN A 479 4.94 49.25 32.33
C GLN A 479 5.86 48.18 32.92
N LEU A 480 5.97 47.04 32.23
CA LEU A 480 7.05 46.08 32.39
C LEU A 480 8.27 46.59 31.61
N ALA A 481 9.39 46.75 32.32
CA ALA A 481 10.67 47.17 31.76
C ALA A 481 11.28 46.02 30.92
N ALA A 482 11.24 46.14 29.60
CA ALA A 482 12.06 45.33 28.71
C ALA A 482 13.45 45.96 28.57
N ARG A 483 14.47 45.37 29.20
CA ARG A 483 15.88 45.58 28.85
C ARG A 483 16.28 44.52 27.82
N GLY A 484 16.19 44.87 26.54
CA GLY A 484 16.88 44.17 25.46
C GLY A 484 18.18 44.90 25.08
N PRO A 485 19.27 44.19 24.74
CA PRO A 485 20.52 44.82 24.30
C PRO A 485 20.44 45.23 22.83
N SER A 486 20.74 46.50 22.56
CA SER A 486 20.87 47.06 21.21
C SER A 486 22.34 47.27 20.84
N HIS A 487 22.65 46.99 19.56
CA HIS A 487 23.79 47.43 18.74
C HIS A 487 25.13 46.66 18.74
N PHE A 488 25.41 46.00 17.60
CA PHE A 488 26.59 46.20 16.74
C PHE A 488 26.12 45.94 15.28
N ALA A 489 25.93 46.98 14.45
CA ALA A 489 26.91 47.61 13.56
C ALA A 489 27.12 46.84 12.23
N GLU A 490 26.86 47.56 11.14
CA GLU A 490 26.91 47.17 9.73
C GLU A 490 28.31 46.73 9.28
N HIS A 491 28.41 45.69 8.44
CA HIS A 491 29.45 45.62 7.41
C HIS A 491 28.93 44.93 6.13
N LYS A 492 29.24 45.60 5.02
CA LYS A 492 28.85 45.36 3.63
C LYS A 492 29.78 44.32 2.97
N PRO A 493 29.34 43.54 1.96
CA PRO A 493 30.18 42.50 1.34
C PRO A 493 31.02 43.05 0.17
N PRO A 494 32.12 42.39 -0.23
CA PRO A 494 32.73 42.59 -1.53
C PRO A 494 32.51 41.41 -2.50
N ASN A 495 32.54 41.77 -3.78
CA ASN A 495 32.28 41.00 -4.99
C ASN A 495 33.43 40.04 -5.42
N SER A 496 33.02 38.99 -6.14
CA SER A 496 33.60 38.38 -7.37
C SER A 496 35.10 37.99 -7.52
N LEU A 497 35.32 36.66 -7.71
CA LEU A 497 36.16 35.90 -8.69
C LEU A 497 37.71 36.14 -8.75
N PRO A 498 38.58 35.25 -9.32
CA PRO A 498 38.34 34.14 -10.26
C PRO A 498 39.18 32.82 -10.11
N ILE A 499 38.82 31.84 -10.95
CA ILE A 499 39.55 30.72 -11.60
C ILE A 499 41.05 30.49 -11.27
N GLY A 500 41.40 29.21 -11.02
CA GLY A 500 42.77 28.66 -11.15
C GLY A 500 42.80 27.12 -11.19
N GLN A 501 43.21 26.55 -12.33
CA GLN A 501 43.51 25.13 -12.56
C GLN A 501 44.81 24.69 -11.86
N VAL A 502 44.97 23.37 -11.60
CA VAL A 502 46.17 22.49 -11.80
C VAL A 502 45.95 21.20 -10.96
N LYS A 503 45.63 20.05 -11.56
CA LYS A 503 46.52 18.97 -12.05
C LYS A 503 47.19 18.12 -10.94
N GLY A 504 46.54 16.98 -10.65
CA GLY A 504 47.09 15.62 -10.61
C GLY A 504 48.12 15.22 -9.53
N GLN A 505 47.82 14.15 -8.79
CA GLN A 505 48.66 12.94 -8.78
C GLN A 505 47.93 11.75 -8.14
N MET A 506 48.15 10.58 -8.74
CA MET A 506 47.69 9.28 -8.29
C MET A 506 48.45 8.84 -7.03
N SER A 507 47.82 8.06 -6.16
CA SER A 507 48.50 6.99 -5.45
C SER A 507 47.54 5.85 -5.18
N MET A 508 47.88 4.69 -5.74
CA MET A 508 47.47 3.40 -5.20
C MET A 508 48.03 3.28 -3.78
N ASP A 509 47.29 2.60 -2.91
CA ASP A 509 47.94 1.79 -1.89
C ASP A 509 47.20 0.46 -1.72
N GLN A 510 47.99 -0.61 -1.82
CA GLN A 510 47.65 -1.99 -1.50
C GLN A 510 48.22 -2.30 -0.12
N GLY A 511 47.46 -3.03 0.71
CA GLY A 511 47.96 -3.74 1.88
C GLY A 511 46.79 -4.34 2.67
N HIS A 512 46.40 -5.60 2.47
CA HIS A 512 46.97 -6.87 2.96
C HIS A 512 46.73 -7.18 4.45
N SER A 513 46.35 -8.44 4.68
CA SER A 513 46.05 -9.20 5.90
C SER A 513 44.61 -9.07 6.41
N GLY A 514 43.81 -10.12 6.63
CA GLY A 514 44.06 -11.57 6.64
C GLY A 514 43.74 -12.15 8.02
N THR A 515 42.56 -12.74 8.19
CA THR A 515 42.29 -13.77 9.22
C THR A 515 41.17 -14.70 8.75
N LYS A 516 41.53 -15.99 8.62
CA LYS A 516 40.65 -17.18 8.56
C LYS A 516 40.13 -17.55 9.96
N VAL A 517 39.37 -18.66 10.00
CA VAL A 517 38.67 -19.41 11.06
C VAL A 517 37.32 -18.83 11.54
N ASP A 518 36.20 -19.57 11.64
CA ASP A 518 35.95 -21.01 11.53
C ASP A 518 34.49 -21.30 11.10
N ALA A 519 34.28 -22.47 10.50
CA ALA A 519 32.99 -23.06 10.17
C ALA A 519 32.53 -24.05 11.26
N MET A 520 31.22 -24.10 11.57
CA MET A 520 30.52 -25.28 12.13
C MET A 520 29.00 -25.05 11.95
N TYR A 521 28.35 -25.75 11.02
CA TYR A 521 27.58 -27.00 11.20
C TYR A 521 26.35 -26.91 12.11
N ALA A 522 25.17 -27.01 11.50
CA ALA A 522 24.04 -27.84 11.99
C ALA A 522 22.99 -28.01 10.88
N ALA A 523 23.05 -29.16 10.20
CA ALA A 523 21.93 -29.75 9.46
C ALA A 523 21.71 -31.15 10.05
N GLN A 524 20.48 -31.45 10.47
CA GLN A 524 19.96 -32.79 10.79
C GLN A 524 18.55 -32.85 10.18
N ASN A 525 18.29 -33.67 9.14
CA ASN A 525 17.96 -35.12 9.15
C ASN A 525 16.75 -35.47 10.04
N MET A 526 15.85 -36.42 9.73
CA MET A 526 15.32 -37.12 8.55
C MET A 526 14.30 -38.13 9.14
N ASN A 527 13.22 -38.40 8.40
CA ASN A 527 12.52 -39.69 8.24
C ASN A 527 11.74 -40.46 9.34
N GLU A 528 10.72 -41.16 8.78
CA GLU A 528 10.24 -42.54 9.04
C GLU A 528 9.05 -42.77 9.97
N VAL A 529 7.96 -43.32 9.38
CA VAL A 529 7.02 -44.22 10.03
C VAL A 529 6.74 -45.40 9.11
N ASP A 530 6.96 -46.59 9.68
CA ASP A 530 7.00 -47.93 9.11
C ASP A 530 5.68 -48.52 8.62
N SER A 531 5.83 -49.53 7.75
CA SER A 531 4.84 -50.57 7.43
C SER A 531 5.06 -51.85 8.23
N ASN A 532 3.96 -52.62 8.37
CA ASN A 532 3.83 -54.07 8.70
C ASN A 532 3.39 -54.41 10.13
N HIS A 533 2.22 -55.07 10.26
CA HIS A 533 2.15 -56.47 10.73
C HIS A 533 0.75 -57.11 10.49
N LEU A 534 0.74 -58.36 10.02
CA LEU A 534 -0.42 -59.26 9.97
C LEU A 534 -0.81 -59.70 11.38
N GLN A 535 -2.10 -59.99 11.59
CA GLN A 535 -2.49 -61.15 12.41
C GLN A 535 -3.89 -61.64 12.04
N THR A 536 -3.95 -62.97 11.91
CA THR A 536 -5.10 -63.82 11.69
C THR A 536 -6.05 -63.80 12.89
N ASP A 537 -7.32 -64.12 12.70
CA ASP A 537 -7.91 -65.31 13.34
C ASP A 537 -9.37 -65.56 12.89
N ASN A 538 -9.60 -66.83 12.55
CA ASN A 538 -10.90 -67.44 12.30
C ASN A 538 -11.68 -67.60 13.60
N SER A 539 -12.98 -67.31 13.58
CA SER A 539 -13.98 -67.94 14.45
C SER A 539 -15.40 -67.75 13.88
N THR A 540 -15.91 -68.79 13.20
CA THR A 540 -17.35 -69.16 13.19
C THR A 540 -17.59 -70.06 14.43
N PRO A 541 -18.80 -70.35 14.95
CA PRO A 541 -20.12 -70.22 14.31
C PRO A 541 -21.30 -69.80 15.24
N SER A 542 -22.44 -69.45 14.64
CA SER A 542 -23.74 -69.89 15.20
C SER A 542 -24.88 -69.78 14.19
N SER A 543 -25.55 -70.92 14.06
CA SER A 543 -26.71 -71.22 13.24
C SER A 543 -27.98 -70.73 13.93
N GLN A 544 -28.92 -70.13 13.18
CA GLN A 544 -30.35 -70.30 13.45
C GLN A 544 -31.13 -70.41 12.13
N HIS A 545 -31.77 -71.57 12.01
CA HIS A 545 -32.82 -71.93 11.07
C HIS A 545 -33.98 -70.93 11.07
N SER A 546 -34.58 -70.73 9.89
CA SER A 546 -36.04 -70.78 9.72
C SER A 546 -36.42 -70.94 8.25
N VAL A 547 -37.21 -71.98 7.97
CA VAL A 547 -37.95 -72.23 6.71
C VAL A 547 -39.43 -72.22 7.05
N PRO A 548 -40.29 -71.68 6.18
CA PRO A 548 -41.40 -72.48 5.62
C PRO A 548 -41.50 -72.32 4.07
N LYS A 549 -41.66 -73.39 3.27
CA LYS A 549 -42.94 -74.00 2.77
C LYS A 549 -43.89 -72.96 2.12
N LYS A 550 -44.53 -73.14 0.95
CA LYS A 550 -44.72 -74.21 -0.06
C LYS A 550 -45.59 -73.60 -1.20
N GLU A 551 -45.83 -74.36 -2.28
CA GLU A 551 -46.85 -74.23 -3.36
C GLU A 551 -46.42 -73.52 -4.66
N SER A 552 -46.84 -73.89 -5.87
CA SER A 552 -47.27 -75.16 -6.50
C SER A 552 -47.56 -74.89 -7.99
N ASN A 553 -46.98 -75.70 -8.88
CA ASN A 553 -47.47 -76.13 -10.21
C ASN A 553 -47.57 -75.17 -11.44
N PRO A 554 -47.51 -75.76 -12.68
CA PRO A 554 -47.12 -75.16 -13.98
C PRO A 554 -48.37 -75.00 -14.91
N PRO A 555 -48.35 -75.03 -16.27
CA PRO A 555 -47.35 -74.76 -17.34
C PRO A 555 -47.87 -73.71 -18.39
N ASP A 556 -47.12 -73.38 -19.44
CA ASP A 556 -47.51 -73.49 -20.87
C ASP A 556 -46.72 -72.62 -21.87
N LYS A 557 -46.67 -73.16 -23.09
CA LYS A 557 -45.88 -72.77 -24.26
C LYS A 557 -46.35 -71.48 -24.93
N ALA A 558 -45.41 -70.76 -25.54
CA ALA A 558 -45.63 -70.07 -26.82
C ALA A 558 -44.29 -69.87 -27.55
N ASP A 559 -44.17 -70.52 -28.71
CA ASP A 559 -43.26 -70.13 -29.78
C ASP A 559 -43.64 -68.74 -30.29
N SER A 560 -42.65 -67.89 -30.60
CA SER A 560 -42.49 -67.25 -31.92
C SER A 560 -41.58 -66.01 -31.86
N ASP A 561 -40.52 -66.09 -32.65
CA ASP A 561 -40.09 -65.06 -33.60
C ASP A 561 -39.49 -63.75 -33.07
N PHE A 562 -38.15 -63.63 -33.15
CA PHE A 562 -37.47 -62.37 -33.47
C PHE A 562 -36.19 -62.66 -34.25
N GLY A 563 -36.24 -62.41 -35.56
CA GLY A 563 -35.08 -62.34 -36.43
C GLY A 563 -34.16 -61.19 -36.06
N LEU A 564 -32.89 -61.50 -35.80
CA LEU A 564 -31.82 -60.52 -35.70
C LEU A 564 -31.19 -60.35 -37.09
N SER A 565 -31.58 -59.26 -37.75
CA SER A 565 -30.83 -58.70 -38.89
C SER A 565 -29.64 -57.91 -38.34
N VAL A 566 -28.44 -58.35 -38.72
CA VAL A 566 -27.18 -57.65 -38.50
C VAL A 566 -27.06 -56.55 -39.55
N THR A 567 -26.95 -55.30 -39.13
CA THR A 567 -26.53 -54.18 -39.98
C THR A 567 -25.22 -53.60 -39.46
N VAL A 568 -24.22 -53.66 -40.34
CA VAL A 568 -22.89 -53.04 -40.22
C VAL A 568 -23.01 -51.55 -40.58
N PRO A 569 -22.44 -50.60 -39.80
CA PRO A 569 -22.27 -49.24 -40.27
C PRO A 569 -21.01 -49.11 -41.13
N SER A 570 -21.23 -48.69 -42.37
CA SER A 570 -20.22 -48.31 -43.35
C SER A 570 -19.62 -46.94 -43.02
N LEU A 571 -18.34 -46.81 -43.35
CA LEU A 571 -17.64 -45.56 -43.63
C LEU A 571 -18.47 -44.64 -44.53
N ASN A 572 -18.64 -43.38 -44.10
CA ASN A 572 -18.59 -42.15 -44.87
C ASN A 572 -18.89 -40.96 -43.94
N ASP A 573 -17.99 -39.96 -43.96
CA ASP A 573 -18.22 -38.51 -43.76
C ASP A 573 -16.91 -37.86 -43.28
N LEU A 574 -16.00 -37.68 -44.25
CA LEU A 574 -14.93 -36.70 -44.22
C LEU A 574 -15.17 -35.80 -45.42
N ASP A 575 -15.62 -34.57 -45.17
CA ASP A 575 -15.45 -33.42 -46.06
C ASP A 575 -15.64 -32.15 -45.23
N ASP A 576 -14.55 -31.39 -45.10
CA ASP A 576 -14.48 -29.91 -45.07
C ASP A 576 -13.23 -29.50 -44.28
N ILE A 577 -12.14 -29.22 -45.01
CA ILE A 577 -11.20 -28.09 -44.82
C ILE A 577 -10.23 -28.19 -46.01
N ASN A 578 -10.51 -27.45 -47.08
CA ASN A 578 -9.51 -26.64 -47.76
C ASN A 578 -10.20 -25.69 -48.75
N ASP A 579 -10.14 -24.38 -48.50
CA ASP A 579 -9.95 -23.36 -49.53
C ASP A 579 -9.80 -21.99 -48.88
N SER A 580 -8.63 -21.38 -49.05
CA SER A 580 -8.45 -20.00 -49.53
C SER A 580 -6.96 -19.66 -49.62
N GLU A 581 -6.44 -19.93 -50.82
CA GLU A 581 -5.67 -19.02 -51.68
C GLU A 581 -4.40 -18.33 -51.14
N SER A 582 -3.32 -18.72 -51.83
CA SER A 582 -2.06 -18.03 -52.07
C SER A 582 -2.23 -16.65 -52.70
N ASP A 583 -1.49 -15.67 -52.19
CA ASP A 583 -0.98 -14.54 -52.97
C ASP A 583 0.54 -14.52 -52.91
N THR A 584 1.16 -14.86 -54.04
CA THR A 584 2.58 -14.67 -54.33
C THR A 584 2.81 -13.27 -54.87
N GLN A 585 3.66 -12.46 -54.23
CA GLN A 585 4.45 -11.44 -54.93
C GLN A 585 5.73 -11.03 -54.17
N SER A 586 6.84 -11.05 -54.92
CA SER A 586 8.10 -10.33 -54.74
C SER A 586 9.16 -10.84 -53.75
N GLY A 587 9.91 -11.83 -54.24
CA GLY A 587 11.37 -11.77 -54.41
C GLY A 587 12.19 -10.99 -53.38
N ASN A 588 12.73 -11.70 -52.40
CA ASN A 588 14.03 -11.42 -51.82
C ASN A 588 14.65 -12.77 -51.47
N GLY A 589 15.34 -13.37 -52.45
CA GLY A 589 16.19 -14.53 -52.18
C GLY A 589 17.21 -14.12 -51.12
N GLN A 590 17.09 -14.67 -49.91
CA GLN A 590 17.95 -14.34 -48.79
C GLN A 590 19.40 -14.69 -49.17
N MET A 591 20.21 -13.70 -49.49
CA MET A 591 21.62 -13.92 -49.72
C MET A 591 22.27 -14.32 -48.39
N LEU A 592 22.92 -15.48 -48.39
CA LEU A 592 23.67 -16.00 -47.25
C LEU A 592 25.09 -15.47 -47.34
N SER A 593 25.59 -14.81 -46.31
CA SER A 593 26.95 -14.29 -46.28
C SER A 593 27.89 -15.15 -45.45
N CYS A 594 29.13 -15.28 -45.92
CA CYS A 594 30.20 -15.90 -45.16
C CYS A 594 30.52 -15.03 -43.94
N PRO A 595 30.35 -15.52 -42.69
CA PRO A 595 30.62 -14.74 -41.48
C PRO A 595 32.10 -14.36 -41.28
N LYS A 596 33.03 -14.96 -42.03
CA LYS A 596 34.47 -14.66 -41.93
C LYS A 596 34.86 -13.46 -42.79
N CYS A 597 34.57 -13.49 -44.09
CA CYS A 597 34.98 -12.45 -45.05
C CYS A 597 33.82 -11.56 -45.54
N GLY A 598 32.58 -11.86 -45.17
CA GLY A 598 31.38 -11.12 -45.56
C GLY A 598 30.90 -11.36 -47.00
N GLN A 599 31.53 -12.25 -47.76
CA GLN A 599 31.15 -12.52 -49.16
C GLN A 599 29.76 -13.18 -49.23
N SER A 600 28.89 -12.68 -50.11
CA SER A 600 27.47 -13.05 -50.22
C SER A 600 27.21 -14.06 -51.33
N PHE A 601 26.41 -15.08 -51.01
CA PHE A 601 26.05 -16.22 -51.84
C PHE A 601 24.52 -16.36 -51.93
N SER A 602 24.00 -16.81 -53.07
CA SER A 602 22.55 -17.02 -53.23
C SER A 602 22.06 -18.20 -52.39
N ALA A 603 20.84 -18.12 -51.83
CA ALA A 603 20.22 -19.18 -51.01
C ALA A 603 20.20 -20.55 -51.70
N ASP A 604 20.05 -20.56 -53.02
CA ASP A 604 19.92 -21.79 -53.82
C ASP A 604 21.27 -22.50 -54.04
N CYS A 605 22.39 -21.86 -53.68
CA CYS A 605 23.75 -22.38 -53.87
C CYS A 605 24.47 -22.58 -52.53
N HIS A 606 23.77 -23.13 -51.53
CA HIS A 606 24.31 -23.40 -50.20
C HIS A 606 25.62 -24.20 -50.21
N ALA A 607 25.78 -25.14 -51.16
CA ALA A 607 27.00 -25.92 -51.32
C ALA A 607 28.25 -25.07 -51.59
N GLN A 608 28.12 -23.96 -52.33
CA GLN A 608 29.24 -23.06 -52.64
C GLN A 608 29.65 -22.22 -51.42
N LEU A 609 28.69 -21.85 -50.56
CA LEU A 609 28.99 -21.18 -49.29
C LEU A 609 29.75 -22.10 -48.34
N VAL A 610 29.35 -23.37 -48.26
CA VAL A 610 30.01 -24.36 -47.39
C VAL A 610 31.44 -24.63 -47.86
N GLU A 611 31.65 -24.84 -49.16
CA GLU A 611 32.99 -25.02 -49.73
C GLU A 611 33.86 -23.77 -49.52
N HIS A 612 33.29 -22.57 -49.65
CA HIS A 612 34.00 -21.33 -49.33
C HIS A 612 34.37 -21.22 -47.84
N LEU A 613 33.49 -21.62 -46.92
CA LEU A 613 33.75 -21.57 -45.46
C LEU A 613 34.89 -22.48 -45.02
N GLU A 614 35.11 -23.59 -45.73
CA GLU A 614 36.19 -24.55 -45.48
C GLU A 614 37.57 -24.00 -45.85
N VAL A 615 37.66 -23.13 -46.87
CA VAL A 615 38.94 -22.56 -47.33
C VAL A 615 39.16 -21.12 -46.85
N CYS A 616 38.09 -20.46 -46.37
CA CYS A 616 38.15 -19.08 -45.87
C CYS A 616 38.89 -19.01 -44.52
N CYS A 617 40.10 -18.43 -44.54
CA CYS A 617 40.90 -18.06 -43.38
C CYS A 617 40.98 -16.52 -43.31
N ASP A 618 40.65 -15.97 -42.13
CA ASP A 618 40.53 -14.57 -41.70
C ASP A 618 40.75 -13.44 -42.71
#